data_AF-A0A349ZPA1-F1
#
_entry.id   AF-A0A349ZPA1-F1
#
_cell.length_a   1.000
_cell.length_b   1.000
_cell.length_c   1.000
_cell.angle_alpha   90.00
_cell.angle_beta   90.00
_cell.angle_gamma   90.00
#
_symmetry.space_group_name_H-M   'P 1'
#
loop_
_entity.id
_entity.type
_entity.pdbx_description
1 polymer ?
#
loop_
_entity_poly.entity_id
_entity_poly.type
_entity_poly.pdbx_seq_one_letter_code
_entity_poly.pdbx_strand_id
1 'polypeptide(L)' 'MNPITFIQHVRDELLRVTWPTRAQTIEMTLFVLVLSAIVGVYIGGLDSLFTSIFDYIIKR' A
#
# COMPACT_ATOMS: atom_id res chain seq x y z
N MET A 1 2.80 25.72 28.58
CA MET A 1 3.34 24.99 27.42
C MET A 1 3.62 26.01 26.34
N ASN A 2 4.88 26.28 26.04
CA ASN A 2 5.24 27.30 25.05
C ASN A 2 5.23 26.65 23.66
N PRO A 3 4.36 27.05 22.71
CA PRO A 3 4.26 26.41 21.39
C PRO A 3 5.60 26.42 20.61
N ILE A 4 6.45 27.41 20.90
CA ILE A 4 7.78 27.55 20.30
C ILE A 4 8.71 26.40 20.71
N THR A 5 8.65 25.95 21.95
CA THR A 5 9.47 24.81 22.42
C THR A 5 8.95 23.48 21.87
N PHE A 6 7.64 23.36 21.66
CA PHE A 6 7.04 22.16 21.05
C PHE A 6 7.54 21.93 19.62
N ILE A 7 7.60 22.97 18.78
CA ILE A 7 8.11 22.84 17.40
C ILE A 7 9.61 22.50 17.38
N GLN A 8 10.39 23.00 18.35
CA GLN A 8 11.80 22.61 18.49
C GLN A 8 11.95 21.12 18.78
N HIS A 9 11.17 20.58 19.72
CA HIS A 9 11.18 19.14 20.02
C HIS A 9 10.76 18.28 18.83
N VAL A 10 9.73 18.68 18.08
CA VAL A 10 9.28 17.96 16.88
C VAL A 10 10.38 17.93 15.81
N ARG A 11 11.10 19.04 15.62
CA ARG A 11 12.23 19.08 14.68
C ARG A 11 13.34 18.12 15.08
N ASP A 12 13.71 18.10 16.36
CA ASP A 12 14.75 17.21 16.88
C ASP A 12 14.38 15.72 16.73
N GLU A 13 13.09 15.40 16.83
CA GLU A 13 12.56 14.05 16.62
C GLU A 13 12.55 13.65 15.14
N LEU A 14 12.16 14.57 14.25
CA LEU A 14 12.20 14.35 12.79
C LEU A 14 13.62 14.10 12.28
N LEU A 15 14.64 14.67 12.92
CA LEU A 15 16.05 14.42 12.58
C LEU A 15 16.49 12.98 12.92
N ARG A 16 15.78 12.28 13.81
CA ARG A 16 16.05 10.85 14.11
C ARG A 16 15.40 9.91 13.11
N VAL A 17 14.58 10.41 12.18
CA VAL A 17 13.97 9.59 11.12
C VAL A 17 15.06 9.15 10.16
N THR A 18 15.36 7.86 10.18
CA THR A 18 16.31 7.23 9.28
C THR A 18 15.61 6.91 7.98
N TRP A 19 15.83 7.75 6.97
CA TRP A 19 15.31 7.48 5.63
C TRP A 19 16.04 6.30 4.99
N PRO A 20 15.30 5.40 4.32
CA PRO A 20 15.90 4.26 3.64
C PRO A 20 16.84 4.74 2.53
N THR A 21 17.87 3.94 2.26
CA THR A 21 18.77 4.21 1.14
C THR A 21 18.03 4.01 -0.19
N ARG A 22 18.51 4.63 -1.28
CA ARG A 22 17.89 4.53 -2.62
C ARG A 22 17.66 3.08 -3.05
N ALA A 23 18.58 2.17 -2.73
CA ALA A 23 18.45 0.74 -3.02
C ALA A 23 17.29 0.10 -2.26
N GLN A 24 17.19 0.37 -0.95
CA GLN A 24 16.10 -0.15 -0.10
C GLN A 24 14.74 0.39 -0.54
N THR A 25 14.66 1.67 -0.92
CA THR A 25 13.40 2.26 -1.44
C THR A 25 12.92 1.55 -2.70
N ILE A 26 13.84 1.22 -3.62
CA ILE A 26 13.51 0.50 -4.85
C ILE A 26 13.03 -0.92 -4.53
N GLU A 27 13.72 -1.63 -3.64
CA GLU A 27 13.34 -2.98 -3.22
C GLU A 27 11.94 -3.00 -2.58
N MET A 28 11.67 -2.10 -1.65
CA MET A 28 10.36 -1.96 -1.00
C MET A 28 9.26 -1.62 -2.03
N THR A 29 9.56 -0.74 -2.98
CA THR A 29 8.60 -0.36 -4.04
C THR A 29 8.30 -1.54 -4.97
N LEU A 30 9.32 -2.29 -5.35
CA LEU A 30 9.19 -3.45 -6.23
C LEU A 30 8.37 -4.56 -5.54
N PHE A 31 8.60 -4.78 -4.24
CA PHE A 31 7.80 -5.69 -3.44
C PHE A 31 6.31 -5.31 -3.42
N VAL A 32 6.01 -4.03 -3.18
CA VAL A 32 4.63 -3.52 -3.19
C VAL A 32 3.99 -3.68 -4.58
N LEU A 33 4.74 -3.40 -5.66
CA LEU A 33 4.27 -3.59 -7.03
C LEU A 33 3.87 -5.04 -7.32
N VAL A 34 4.73 -5.99 -6.94
CA VAL A 34 4.47 -7.43 -7.13
C VAL A 34 3.26 -7.87 -6.31
N LEU A 35 3.20 -7.49 -5.03
CA LEU A 35 2.05 -7.81 -4.19
C LEU A 35 0.75 -7.23 -4.73
N SER A 36 0.77 -5.97 -5.16
CA SER A 36 -0.40 -5.30 -5.73
C SER A 36 -0.87 -5.98 -7.01
N ALA A 37 0.06 -6.41 -7.87
CA ALA A 37 -0.26 -7.18 -9.08
C ALA A 37 -0.91 -8.53 -8.73
N ILE A 38 -0.36 -9.26 -7.75
CA ILE A 38 -0.92 -10.55 -7.30
C ILE A 38 -2.34 -10.36 -6.76
N VAL A 39 -2.54 -9.37 -5.89
CA VAL A 39 -3.86 -9.06 -5.31
C VAL A 39 -4.84 -8.62 -6.40
N GLY A 40 -4.40 -7.80 -7.36
CA GLY A 40 -5.22 -7.35 -8.48
C GLY A 40 -5.68 -8.52 -9.35
N VAL A 41 -4.79 -9.45 -9.68
CA VAL A 41 -5.14 -10.68 -10.44
C VAL A 41 -6.09 -11.56 -9.63
N TYR A 42 -5.86 -11.70 -8.32
CA TYR A 42 -6.72 -12.49 -7.45
C TYR A 42 -8.15 -11.94 -7.41
N ILE A 43 -8.31 -10.64 -7.16
CA ILE A 43 -9.61 -9.97 -7.13
C ILE A 43 -10.27 -10.04 -8.50
N GLY A 44 -9.58 -9.64 -9.58
CA GLY A 44 -10.15 -9.66 -10.92
C GLY A 44 -10.52 -11.07 -11.43
N GLY A 45 -9.76 -12.09 -11.02
CA GLY A 45 -10.09 -13.49 -11.29
C GLY A 45 -11.35 -13.93 -10.56
N LEU A 46 -11.48 -13.56 -9.29
CA LEU A 46 -12.69 -13.81 -8.50
C LEU A 46 -13.91 -13.08 -9.06
N ASP A 47 -13.79 -11.81 -9.42
CA ASP A 47 -14.88 -11.04 -10.03
C ASP A 47 -15.38 -11.72 -11.30
N SER A 48 -14.47 -12.14 -12.19
CA SER A 48 -14.82 -12.85 -13.42
C SER A 48 -15.51 -14.19 -13.17
N LEU A 49 -15.05 -14.93 -12.15
CA LEU A 49 -15.67 -16.19 -11.73
C LEU A 49 -17.08 -15.96 -11.18
N PHE A 50 -17.24 -14.97 -10.29
CA PHE A 50 -18.54 -14.63 -9.72
C PHE A 50 -19.52 -14.13 -10.79
N THR A 51 -19.10 -13.25 -11.70
CA THR A 51 -19.96 -12.79 -12.81
C THR A 51 -20.44 -13.97 -13.66
N SER A 52 -19.55 -14.90 -14.01
CA SER A 52 -19.92 -16.08 -14.79
C SER A 52 -20.95 -16.96 -14.07
N ILE A 53 -20.80 -17.12 -12.75
CA ILE A 53 -21.73 -17.89 -11.90
C ILE A 53 -23.09 -17.18 -11.81
N PHE A 54 -23.09 -15.86 -11.55
CA PHE A 54 -24.33 -15.08 -11.47
C PHE A 54 -25.07 -15.04 -12.80
N ASP A 55 -24.36 -14.89 -13.93
CA ASP A 55 -24.96 -14.94 -15.27
C ASP A 55 -25.59 -16.31 -15.54
N TYR A 56 -24.93 -17.41 -15.15
CA TYR A 56 -25.48 -18.75 -15.30
C TYR A 56 -26.76 -18.97 -14.45
N ILE A 57 -26.81 -18.37 -13.25
CA ILE A 57 -27.97 -18.45 -12.35
C ILE A 57 -29.13 -17.58 -12.82
N ILE A 58 -28.86 -16.34 -13.25
CA ILE A 58 -29.88 -15.35 -13.66
C ILE A 58 -30.45 -15.64 -15.04
N LYS A 59 -29.66 -16.22 -15.94
CA LYS A 59 -30.10 -16.57 -17.30
C LYS A 59 -31.03 -17.80 -17.34
N ARG A 60 -31.33 -18.41 -16.19
CA ARG A 60 -32.36 -19.42 -16.04
C ARG A 60 -33.58 -18.86 -15.31
#